data_AF-A0A969BPX6-F1
#
_entry.id   AF-A0A969BPX6-F1
#
_cell.length_a   1.000
_cell.length_b   1.000
_cell.length_c   1.000
_cell.angle_alpha   90.00
_cell.angle_beta   90.00
_cell.angle_gamma   90.00
#
_symmetry.space_group_name_H-M   'P 1'
#
loop_
_entity.id
_entity.type
_entity.pdbx_description
1 polymer ?
#
loop_
_entity_poly.entity_id
_entity_poly.type
_entity_poly.pdbx_seq_one_letter_code
_entity_poly.pdbx_strand_id
1 'polypeptide(L)'
;MGHLDLTVAIRMDWHEGFQLYGQHGSVIAKIFNPWLYKTSEVDIFHEKTGSASRILGADGHFYRRQLEGFADSVLTGKPVPGADIDDGVACIRAMVAIQQSALTGKPVRLDSVSGPV
;
A
#
# COMPACT_ATOMS: atom_id res chain seq x y z
N MET A 1 -12.91 -18.53 14.88
CA MET A 1 -12.34 -18.97 13.58
C MET A 1 -10.84 -18.76 13.67
N GLY A 2 -10.05 -19.81 13.44
CA GLY A 2 -8.59 -19.75 13.50
C GLY A 2 -8.00 -19.47 12.13
N HIS A 3 -6.92 -18.69 12.10
CA HIS A 3 -6.14 -18.40 10.90
C HIS A 3 -4.77 -19.08 11.07
N LEU A 4 -4.36 -19.83 10.06
CA LEU A 4 -3.05 -20.46 9.94
C LEU A 4 -2.33 -19.74 8.81
N ASP A 5 -1.24 -19.05 9.12
CA ASP A 5 -0.34 -18.48 8.12
C ASP A 5 0.85 -19.42 7.92
N LEU A 6 1.00 -19.92 6.69
CA LEU A 6 2.14 -20.73 6.27
C LEU A 6 2.93 -19.93 5.24
N THR A 7 4.07 -19.38 5.64
CA THR A 7 4.99 -18.70 4.71
C THR A 7 5.90 -19.71 4.04
N VAL A 8 5.59 -20.04 2.78
CA VAL A 8 6.49 -20.83 1.90
C VAL A 8 7.21 -19.87 0.97
N ALA A 9 8.47 -20.15 0.63
CA ALA A 9 9.15 -19.43 -0.45
C ALA A 9 8.45 -19.74 -1.79
N ILE A 10 7.51 -18.88 -2.19
CA ILE A 10 6.78 -19.05 -3.45
C ILE A 10 7.69 -18.60 -4.59
N ARG A 11 8.06 -19.53 -5.47
CA ARG A 11 8.70 -19.22 -6.76
C ARG A 11 7.65 -18.80 -7.77
N MET A 12 7.12 -17.59 -7.61
CA MET A 12 6.13 -17.00 -8.52
C MET A 12 6.67 -15.77 -9.24
N ASP A 13 5.97 -15.38 -10.31
CA ASP A 13 6.14 -14.09 -10.98
C ASP A 13 5.61 -12.94 -10.08
N TRP A 14 5.51 -11.70 -10.59
CA TRP A 14 5.09 -10.52 -9.85
C TRP A 14 3.90 -10.77 -8.91
N HIS A 15 4.14 -10.53 -7.62
CA HIS A 15 3.15 -10.68 -6.58
C HIS A 15 3.17 -9.45 -5.68
N GLU A 16 2.19 -8.57 -5.91
CA GLU A 16 2.00 -7.36 -5.13
C GLU A 16 0.53 -7.23 -4.78
N GLY A 17 0.25 -6.65 -3.63
CA GLY A 17 -1.08 -6.58 -3.08
C GLY A 17 -1.06 -6.55 -1.57
N PHE A 18 -2.26 -6.55 -0.99
CA PHE A 18 -2.43 -6.61 0.45
C PHE A 18 -3.76 -7.26 0.79
N GLN A 19 -3.85 -7.72 2.04
CA GLN A 19 -5.08 -8.20 2.64
C GLN A 19 -5.36 -7.33 3.86
N LEU A 20 -6.59 -6.81 3.96
CA LEU A 20 -7.04 -6.01 5.08
C LEU A 20 -8.22 -6.72 5.73
N TYR A 21 -8.11 -6.97 7.03
CA TYR A 21 -9.17 -7.57 7.84
C TYR A 21 -9.76 -6.53 8.76
N GLY A 22 -11.06 -6.30 8.63
CA GLY A 22 -11.82 -5.38 9.47
C GLY A 22 -12.86 -6.10 10.31
N GLN A 23 -13.48 -5.36 11.22
CA GLN A 23 -14.55 -5.88 12.09
C GLN A 23 -15.80 -6.35 11.30
N HIS A 24 -16.03 -5.81 10.10
CA HIS A 24 -17.26 -6.01 9.32
C HIS A 24 -17.02 -6.57 7.91
N GLY A 25 -15.81 -7.09 7.66
CA GLY A 25 -15.46 -7.55 6.33
C GLY A 25 -13.96 -7.63 6.11
N SER A 26 -13.59 -7.91 4.87
CA SER A 26 -12.20 -7.97 4.45
C SER A 26 -12.02 -7.43 3.03
N VAL A 27 -10.81 -7.00 2.73
CA VAL A 27 -10.40 -6.56 1.40
C VAL A 27 -9.20 -7.37 0.96
N ILE A 28 -9.25 -7.93 -0.24
CA ILE A 28 -8.11 -8.58 -0.89
C ILE A 28 -7.82 -7.77 -2.15
N ALA A 29 -6.66 -7.13 -2.16
CA ALA A 29 -6.19 -6.33 -3.28
C ALA A 29 -5.04 -7.04 -3.99
N LYS A 30 -5.20 -7.30 -5.29
CA LYS A 30 -4.15 -7.76 -6.19
C LYS A 30 -3.68 -6.59 -7.05
N ILE A 31 -2.41 -6.29 -6.97
CA ILE A 31 -1.76 -5.23 -7.74
C ILE A 31 -0.92 -5.90 -8.82
N PHE A 32 -1.11 -5.46 -10.06
CA PHE A 32 -0.36 -5.98 -11.20
C PHE A 32 0.96 -5.23 -11.35
N ASN A 33 1.88 -5.85 -12.08
CA ASN A 33 3.13 -5.19 -12.41
C ASN A 33 2.85 -3.80 -13.03
N PRO A 34 3.48 -2.74 -12.49
CA PRO A 34 3.21 -1.36 -12.89
C PRO A 34 3.34 -1.13 -14.41
N TRP A 35 4.22 -1.85 -15.09
CA TRP A 35 4.45 -1.70 -16.51
C TRP A 35 3.31 -2.18 -17.41
N LEU A 36 2.33 -2.91 -16.86
CA LEU A 36 1.17 -3.41 -17.61
C LEU A 36 0.04 -2.40 -17.72
N TYR A 37 0.10 -1.28 -16.98
CA TYR A 37 -0.96 -0.26 -16.92
C TYR A 37 -2.35 -0.83 -16.61
N LYS A 38 -2.40 -1.98 -15.93
CA LYS A 38 -3.63 -2.68 -15.57
C LYS A 38 -4.07 -2.24 -14.18
N THR A 39 -5.33 -1.88 -14.04
CA THR A 39 -5.89 -1.52 -12.72
C THR A 39 -5.91 -2.73 -11.78
N SER A 40 -5.63 -2.48 -10.49
CA SER A 40 -5.71 -3.49 -9.44
C SER A 40 -7.10 -4.16 -9.38
N GLU A 41 -7.11 -5.43 -9.02
CA GLU A 41 -8.34 -6.16 -8.71
C GLU A 41 -8.55 -6.13 -7.20
N VAL A 42 -9.67 -5.55 -6.75
CA VAL A 42 -9.98 -5.36 -5.33
C VAL A 42 -11.31 -6.03 -5.02
N ASP A 43 -11.25 -7.13 -4.28
CA ASP A 43 -12.42 -7.84 -3.79
C ASP A 43 -12.72 -7.43 -2.36
N ILE A 44 -13.95 -7.01 -2.11
CA ILE A 44 -14.42 -6.52 -0.81
C ILE A 44 -15.52 -7.46 -0.33
N PHE A 45 -15.29 -8.15 0.78
CA PHE A 45 -16.27 -8.98 1.45
C PHE A 45 -17.01 -8.19 2.54
N HIS A 46 -18.33 -8.31 2.57
CA HIS A 46 -19.22 -7.66 3.52
C HIS A 46 -19.85 -8.71 4.43
N GLU A 47 -19.50 -8.71 5.72
CA GLU A 47 -19.97 -9.73 6.67
C GLU A 47 -21.48 -9.68 6.88
N LYS A 48 -22.05 -8.48 7.03
CA LYS A 48 -23.49 -8.26 7.28
C LYS A 48 -24.40 -8.89 6.22
N THR A 49 -23.95 -8.93 4.96
CA THR A 49 -24.74 -9.44 3.83
C THR A 49 -24.21 -10.77 3.29
N GLY A 50 -23.06 -11.25 3.77
CA GLY A 50 -22.39 -12.43 3.23
C GLY A 50 -22.03 -12.31 1.75
N SER A 51 -21.86 -11.09 1.24
CA SER A 51 -21.65 -10.82 -0.19
C SER A 51 -20.29 -10.21 -0.47
N ALA A 52 -19.81 -10.37 -1.70
CA ALA A 52 -18.60 -9.73 -2.19
C ALA A 52 -18.93 -8.72 -3.29
N SER A 53 -18.17 -7.63 -3.34
CA SER A 53 -18.24 -6.61 -4.40
C SER A 53 -16.84 -6.34 -4.93
N ARG A 54 -16.75 -6.08 -6.24
CA ARG A 54 -15.54 -5.60 -6.91
C ARG A 54 -15.84 -4.25 -7.55
N ILE A 55 -15.04 -3.24 -7.21
CA ILE A 55 -15.15 -1.91 -7.83
C ILE A 55 -14.46 -1.93 -9.18
N LEU A 56 -15.09 -1.35 -10.19
CA LEU A 56 -14.47 -1.19 -11.51
C LEU A 56 -13.32 -0.20 -11.41
N GLY A 57 -12.12 -0.66 -11.73
CA GLY A 57 -10.92 0.16 -11.75
C GLY A 57 -10.93 1.14 -12.91
N ALA A 58 -11.01 2.45 -12.62
CA ALA A 58 -11.21 3.48 -13.64
C ALA A 58 -10.00 3.70 -14.58
N ASP A 59 -8.76 3.68 -14.07
CA ASP A 59 -7.55 3.93 -14.86
C ASP A 59 -6.30 3.33 -14.17
N GLY A 60 -5.57 2.48 -14.90
CA GLY A 60 -4.35 1.81 -14.45
C GLY A 60 -3.03 2.48 -14.89
N HIS A 61 -3.07 3.61 -15.61
CA HIS A 61 -1.87 4.35 -16.02
C HIS A 61 -1.33 5.25 -14.90
N PHE A 62 -0.95 4.68 -13.75
CA PHE A 62 -0.58 5.46 -12.56
C PHE A 62 0.63 6.41 -12.77
N TYR A 63 1.60 6.12 -13.65
CA TYR A 63 2.68 7.08 -13.99
C TYR A 63 2.14 8.34 -14.69
N ARG A 64 1.24 8.16 -15.67
CA ARG A 64 0.57 9.27 -16.34
C ARG A 64 -0.24 10.07 -15.31
N ARG A 65 -0.99 9.38 -14.45
CA ARG A 65 -1.80 10.03 -13.41
C ARG A 65 -0.96 10.80 -12.40
N GLN A 66 0.24 10.33 -12.06
CA GLN A 66 1.16 11.05 -11.18
C GLN A 66 1.64 12.36 -11.84
N LEU A 67 1.99 12.32 -13.13
CA LEU A 67 2.39 13.51 -13.89
C LEU A 67 1.23 14.50 -14.05
N GLU A 68 0.03 14.01 -14.37
CA GLU A 68 -1.18 14.84 -14.46
C GLU A 68 -1.53 15.49 -13.12
N GLY A 69 -1.46 14.72 -12.03
CA GLY A 69 -1.68 15.23 -10.67
C GLY A 69 -0.67 16.31 -10.28
N PHE A 70 0.61 16.08 -10.58
CA PHE A 70 1.65 17.07 -10.34
C PHE A 70 1.44 18.36 -11.16
N ALA A 71 1.11 18.22 -12.45
CA ALA A 71 0.84 19.37 -13.30
C ALA A 71 -0.38 20.18 -12.82
N ASP A 72 -1.48 19.53 -12.42
CA ASP A 72 -2.65 20.21 -11.86
C ASP A 72 -2.30 21.02 -10.61
N SER A 73 -1.50 20.46 -9.71
CA SER A 73 -1.03 21.16 -8.52
C SER A 73 -0.21 22.40 -8.83
N VAL A 74 0.72 22.31 -9.79
CA VAL A 74 1.51 23.47 -10.24
C VAL A 74 0.63 24.55 -10.86
N LEU A 75 -0.34 24.17 -11.69
CA LEU A 75 -1.20 25.11 -12.41
C LEU A 75 -2.27 25.76 -11.53
N THR A 76 -2.77 25.05 -10.51
CA THR A 76 -3.91 25.48 -9.70
C THR A 76 -3.54 25.85 -8.26
N GLY A 77 -2.31 25.58 -7.83
CA GLY A 77 -1.86 25.78 -6.45
C GLY A 77 -2.49 24.81 -5.45
N LYS A 78 -3.17 23.75 -5.92
CA LYS A 78 -3.72 22.70 -5.05
C LYS A 78 -2.62 21.76 -4.56
N PRO A 79 -2.79 21.13 -3.38
CA PRO A 79 -1.90 20.05 -2.94
C PRO A 79 -1.77 18.94 -4.00
N VAL A 80 -0.60 18.30 -4.07
CA VAL A 80 -0.37 17.15 -4.95
C VAL A 80 -1.26 15.99 -4.49
N PRO A 81 -2.07 15.39 -5.37
CA PRO A 81 -2.82 14.21 -5.01
C PRO A 81 -1.86 13.02 -4.84
N GLY A 82 -1.95 12.35 -3.69
CA GLY A 82 -1.08 11.22 -3.35
C GLY A 82 -0.07 11.58 -2.28
N ALA A 83 1.09 10.91 -2.31
CA ALA A 83 2.11 11.06 -1.30
C ALA A 83 2.85 12.40 -1.40
N ASP A 84 3.11 13.02 -0.25
CA ASP A 84 3.89 14.25 -0.13
C ASP A 84 5.26 14.04 0.55
N ILE A 85 5.90 15.13 0.96
CA ILE A 85 7.20 15.09 1.64
C ILE A 85 7.12 14.42 3.02
N ASP A 86 6.04 14.66 3.77
CA ASP A 86 5.87 14.11 5.11
C ASP A 86 5.64 12.60 5.02
N ASP A 87 4.91 12.14 4.00
CA ASP A 87 4.78 10.71 3.68
C ASP A 87 6.14 10.08 3.36
N GLY A 88 6.96 10.77 2.56
CA GLY A 88 8.32 10.33 2.23
C GLY A 88 9.20 10.19 3.47
N VAL A 89 9.21 11.21 4.34
CA VAL A 89 9.96 11.20 5.61
C VAL A 89 9.47 10.07 6.54
N ALA A 90 8.16 9.86 6.62
CA ALA A 90 7.57 8.78 7.42
C ALA A 90 8.00 7.39 6.90
N CYS A 91 8.05 7.21 5.58
CA CYS A 91 8.52 5.98 4.95
C CYS A 91 10.00 5.70 5.28
N ILE A 92 10.88 6.70 5.15
CA ILE A 92 12.29 6.55 5.52
C ILE A 92 12.44 6.21 7.01
N ARG A 93 11.70 6.90 7.89
CA ARG A 93 11.72 6.64 9.34
C ARG A 93 11.34 5.20 9.67
N ALA A 94 10.32 4.66 9.02
CA ALA A 94 9.93 3.27 9.19
C ALA A 94 11.01 2.30 8.71
N MET A 95 11.66 2.56 7.57
CA MET A 95 12.76 1.72 7.08
C MET A 95 13.95 1.70 8.04
N VAL A 96 14.32 2.85 8.62
CA VAL A 96 15.37 2.92 9.65
C VAL A 96 14.98 2.13 10.90
N ALA A 97 13.73 2.23 11.35
CA ALA A 97 13.24 1.45 12.49
C ALA A 97 13.33 -0.06 12.24
N ILE A 98 12.94 -0.51 11.03
CA ILE A 98 13.03 -1.91 10.61
C ILE A 98 14.50 -2.38 10.62
N GLN A 99 15.41 -1.58 10.08
CA GLN A 99 16.84 -1.90 10.08
C GLN A 99 17.39 -2.04 11.51
N GLN A 100 17.08 -1.09 12.40
CA GLN A 100 17.50 -1.15 13.81
C GLN A 100 16.91 -2.36 14.53
N SER A 101 15.64 -2.67 14.27
CA SER A 101 14.99 -3.85 14.84
C SER A 101 15.66 -5.14 14.37
N ALA A 102 15.97 -5.25 13.07
CA ALA A 102 16.66 -6.42 12.51
C ALA A 102 18.07 -6.60 13.10
N LEU A 103 18.81 -5.52 13.34
CA LEU A 103 20.15 -5.57 13.93
C LEU A 103 20.15 -5.92 15.42
N THR A 104 19.15 -5.43 16.17
CA THR A 104 19.12 -5.57 17.64
C THR A 104 18.27 -6.75 18.12
N GLY A 105 17.41 -7.30 17.26
CA GLY A 105 16.40 -8.29 17.61
C GLY A 105 15.32 -7.75 18.57
N LYS A 106 15.19 -6.43 18.71
CA LYS A 106 14.24 -5.79 19.63
C LYS A 106 13.21 -4.96 18.87
N PRO A 107 11.99 -4.78 19.43
CA PRO A 107 11.04 -3.82 18.89
C PRO A 107 11.59 -2.38 18.96
N VAL A 108 11.37 -1.60 17.91
CA VAL A 108 11.72 -0.17 17.84
C VAL A 108 10.44 0.63 17.66
N ARG A 109 10.25 1.67 18.48
CA ARG A 109 9.10 2.57 18.34
C ARG A 109 9.38 3.58 17.22
N LEU A 110 8.44 3.73 16.27
CA LEU A 110 8.61 4.63 15.13
C LEU A 110 8.85 6.08 15.55
N ASP A 111 8.19 6.55 16.60
CA ASP A 111 8.32 7.92 17.12
C ASP A 111 9.66 8.19 17.83
N SER A 112 10.43 7.15 18.14
CA SER A 112 11.77 7.25 18.74
C SER A 112 12.89 7.36 17.71
N VAL A 113 12.59 7.13 16.42
CA VAL A 113 13.59 7.18 15.36
C VAL A 113 13.82 8.61 14.92
N SER A 114 15.07 9.06 15.08
CA SER A 114 15.56 10.37 14.67
C SER A 114 16.89 10.23 13.93
N GLY A 115 17.21 11.21 13.11
CA GLY A 115 18.42 11.26 12.29
C GLY A 115 18.23 12.23 11.13
N PRO A 116 19.33 12.73 10.52
CA PRO A 116 19.22 13.45 9.26
C PRO A 116 18.62 12.51 8.22
N VAL A 117 17.52 12.95 7.61
CA VAL A 117 16.95 12.32 6.41
C VAL A 117 17.75 12.78 5.20
#